data_AF-A0A9W4RE35-F1
#
_entry.id   AF-A0A9W4RE35-F1
#
_cell.length_a   1.000
_cell.length_b   1.000
_cell.length_c   1.000
_cell.angle_alpha   90.00
_cell.angle_beta   90.00
_cell.angle_gamma   90.00
#
_symmetry.space_group_name_H-M   'P 1'
#
loop_
_entity.id
_entity.type
_entity.pdbx_description
1 polymer ?
#
loop_
_entity_poly.entity_id
_entity_poly.type
_entity_poly.pdbx_seq_one_letter_code
_entity_poly.pdbx_strand_id
1 'polypeptide(L)'
;MTTVAFPVKPGDWVSNANGRPAKVKAVYESSGEALADLVLFDRKGNRVGRESPACGGPRTFEPACSLEGWHRIAEPSFPIELKWIPTGEGSVVGGYYAGKPLPAREYIPAPRRVRGSGALDKKLANLAYREANAFREALELISNGHNDPRTLASFVLTNLRLPTK
;
A
#
# COMPACT_ATOMS: atom_id res chain seq x y z
N MET A 1 26.95 -24.59 -16.88
CA MET A 1 26.22 -24.12 -15.68
C MET A 1 25.73 -22.72 -15.99
N THR A 2 24.41 -22.53 -16.14
CA THR A 2 23.82 -21.21 -16.41
C THR A 2 23.86 -20.41 -15.12
N THR A 3 24.67 -19.35 -15.05
CA THR A 3 24.72 -18.49 -13.86
C THR A 3 23.40 -17.75 -13.74
N VAL A 4 22.56 -18.12 -12.78
CA VAL A 4 21.36 -17.34 -12.43
C VAL A 4 21.83 -16.01 -11.84
N ALA A 5 21.62 -14.92 -12.56
CA ALA A 5 21.96 -13.59 -12.10
C ALA A 5 20.86 -13.09 -11.15
N PHE A 6 21.15 -13.07 -9.85
CA PHE A 6 20.25 -12.48 -8.86
C PHE A 6 20.42 -10.95 -8.84
N PRO A 7 19.32 -10.17 -8.72
CA PRO A 7 19.40 -8.72 -8.69
C PRO A 7 20.08 -8.19 -7.41
N VAL A 8 20.15 -9.01 -6.36
CA VAL A 8 20.78 -8.72 -5.08
C VAL A 8 21.69 -9.87 -4.64
N LYS A 9 22.62 -9.60 -3.72
CA LYS A 9 23.54 -10.59 -3.14
C LYS A 9 23.53 -10.52 -1.61
N PRO A 10 23.99 -11.57 -0.91
CA PRO A 10 24.16 -11.53 0.54
C PRO A 10 24.96 -10.32 1.00
N GLY A 11 24.47 -9.64 2.04
CA GLY A 11 25.04 -8.41 2.57
C GLY A 11 24.47 -7.12 1.98
N ASP A 12 23.78 -7.17 0.83
CA ASP A 12 23.11 -6.00 0.27
C ASP A 12 22.01 -5.50 1.19
N TRP A 13 21.80 -4.18 1.18
CA TRP A 13 20.63 -3.55 1.78
C TRP A 13 19.53 -3.38 0.74
N VAL A 14 18.31 -3.68 1.15
CA VAL A 14 17.11 -3.53 0.32
C VAL A 14 16.01 -2.80 1.09
N SER A 15 15.10 -2.16 0.38
CA SER A 15 13.89 -1.57 0.95
C SER A 15 12.68 -1.99 0.14
N ASN A 16 11.56 -2.21 0.82
CA ASN A 16 10.27 -2.41 0.15
C ASN A 16 9.57 -1.06 -0.12
N ALA A 17 8.42 -1.11 -0.80
CA ALA A 17 7.60 0.07 -1.10
C ALA A 17 7.12 0.85 0.13
N ASN A 18 7.03 0.21 1.31
CA ASN A 18 6.66 0.91 2.56
C ASN A 18 7.87 1.55 3.26
N GLY A 19 9.05 1.50 2.63
CA GLY A 19 10.30 2.03 3.19
C GLY A 19 10.90 1.18 4.31
N ARG A 20 10.48 -0.09 4.44
CA ARG A 20 11.04 -1.01 5.42
C ARG A 20 12.40 -1.51 4.92
N PRO A 21 13.49 -1.25 5.68
CA PRO A 21 14.81 -1.77 5.33
C PRO A 21 14.94 -3.25 5.70
N ALA A 22 15.73 -3.96 4.91
CA ALA A 22 16.21 -5.29 5.24
C ALA A 22 17.63 -5.50 4.71
N LYS A 23 18.35 -6.43 5.33
CA LYS A 23 19.66 -6.90 4.84
C LYS A 23 19.52 -8.31 4.28
N VAL A 24 20.01 -8.51 3.06
CA VAL A 24 19.96 -9.81 2.38
C VAL A 24 20.88 -10.78 3.09
N LYS A 25 20.34 -11.90 3.56
CA LYS A 25 21.09 -12.97 4.22
C LYS A 25 21.54 -14.03 3.22
N ALA A 26 20.63 -14.47 2.35
CA ALA A 26 20.86 -15.46 1.32
C ALA A 26 19.96 -15.16 0.11
N VAL A 27 20.36 -15.60 -1.06
CA VAL A 27 19.56 -15.59 -2.29
C VAL A 27 19.62 -16.97 -2.93
N TYR A 28 18.51 -17.44 -3.46
CA TYR A 28 18.40 -18.73 -4.12
C TYR A 28 17.24 -18.73 -5.11
N GLU A 29 17.27 -19.68 -6.04
CA GLU A 29 16.17 -19.93 -6.95
C GLU A 29 15.38 -21.13 -6.45
N SER A 30 14.05 -21.04 -6.54
CA SER A 30 13.14 -22.16 -6.27
C SER A 30 11.96 -22.07 -7.21
N SER A 31 11.68 -23.14 -7.96
CA SER A 31 10.51 -23.26 -8.84
C SER A 31 10.37 -22.13 -9.88
N GLY A 32 11.48 -21.61 -10.38
CA GLY A 32 11.57 -20.51 -11.35
C GLY A 32 11.54 -19.11 -10.71
N GLU A 33 11.47 -19.00 -9.39
CA GLU A 33 11.43 -17.72 -8.68
C GLU A 33 12.74 -17.43 -7.93
N ALA A 34 13.23 -16.20 -8.02
CA ALA A 34 14.34 -15.71 -7.22
C ALA A 34 13.84 -15.28 -5.82
N LEU A 35 14.26 -16.02 -4.80
CA LEU A 35 13.90 -15.81 -3.41
C LEU A 35 15.09 -15.31 -2.59
N ALA A 36 14.80 -14.61 -1.50
CA ALA A 36 15.80 -14.14 -0.57
C ALA A 36 15.38 -14.36 0.89
N ASP A 37 16.36 -14.69 1.72
CA ASP A 37 16.22 -14.61 3.17
C ASP A 37 16.58 -13.18 3.61
N LEU A 38 15.69 -12.52 4.34
CA LEU A 38 15.82 -11.10 4.70
C LEU A 38 15.87 -10.89 6.22
N VAL A 39 16.94 -10.24 6.69
CA VAL A 39 16.98 -9.72 8.07
C VAL A 39 16.26 -8.38 8.10
N LEU A 40 15.06 -8.36 8.68
CA LEU A 40 14.22 -7.17 8.76
C LEU A 40 14.64 -6.25 9.90
N PHE A 41 14.61 -4.94 9.65
CA PHE A 41 14.88 -3.92 10.66
C PHE A 41 13.70 -2.96 10.83
N ASP A 42 13.47 -2.50 12.06
CA ASP A 42 12.53 -1.43 12.36
C ASP A 42 13.14 -0.06 12.03
N ARG A 43 12.36 1.01 12.22
CA ARG A 43 12.82 2.38 11.93
C ARG A 43 13.94 2.87 12.84
N LYS A 44 14.13 2.24 14.00
CA LYS A 44 15.20 2.59 14.96
C LYS A 44 16.48 1.78 14.70
N GLY A 45 16.43 0.79 13.81
CA GLY A 45 17.55 -0.11 13.52
C GLY A 45 17.56 -1.39 14.34
N ASN A 46 16.47 -1.71 15.06
CA ASN A 46 16.36 -2.98 15.76
C ASN A 46 15.94 -4.08 14.79
N ARG A 47 16.50 -5.29 14.97
CA ARG A 47 16.06 -6.47 14.20
C ARG A 47 14.65 -6.86 14.60
N VAL A 48 13.78 -7.08 13.63
CA VAL A 48 12.36 -7.46 13.85
C VAL A 48 12.19 -8.98 13.89
N GLY A 49 13.10 -9.73 13.26
CA GLY A 49 12.98 -11.18 13.11
C GLY A 49 12.12 -11.52 11.90
N ARG A 50 10.99 -12.18 12.14
CA ARG A 50 10.09 -12.71 11.11
C ARG A 50 8.73 -12.02 11.15
N GLU A 51 8.18 -11.72 9.98
CA GLU A 51 6.82 -11.18 9.81
C GLU A 51 5.80 -12.27 9.45
N SER A 52 6.18 -13.25 8.64
CA SER A 52 5.29 -14.38 8.34
C SER A 52 5.09 -15.29 9.57
N PRO A 53 3.95 -15.99 9.68
CA PRO A 53 3.75 -16.98 10.73
C PRO A 53 4.87 -18.02 10.74
N ALA A 54 5.38 -18.35 11.92
CA ALA A 54 6.45 -19.32 12.09
C ALA A 54 5.92 -20.76 11.94
N CYS A 55 5.64 -21.17 10.71
CA CYS A 55 5.23 -22.54 10.36
C CYS A 55 6.44 -23.50 10.40
N GLY A 56 7.10 -23.62 11.55
CA GLY A 56 8.26 -24.50 11.76
C GLY A 56 9.62 -23.99 11.27
N GLY A 57 9.68 -22.80 10.66
CA GLY A 57 10.92 -22.20 10.14
C GLY A 57 11.65 -21.25 11.14
N PRO A 58 12.80 -20.68 10.72
CA PRO A 58 13.59 -19.76 11.54
C PRO A 58 12.78 -18.54 12.00
N ARG A 59 13.11 -18.00 13.18
CA ARG A 59 12.41 -16.85 13.79
C ARG A 59 13.17 -15.53 13.70
N THR A 60 14.45 -15.59 13.33
CA THR A 60 15.38 -14.46 13.40
C THR A 60 15.45 -13.65 12.11
N PHE A 61 14.82 -14.12 11.03
CA PHE A 61 14.75 -13.46 9.73
C PHE A 61 13.49 -13.93 8.98
N GLU A 62 13.15 -13.24 7.90
CA GLU A 62 12.08 -13.63 6.98
C GLU A 62 12.64 -14.58 5.92
N PRO A 63 12.30 -15.88 5.94
CA PRO A 63 12.81 -16.83 4.96
C PRO A 63 11.99 -16.79 3.66
N ALA A 64 12.62 -17.17 2.55
CA ALA A 64 11.95 -17.42 1.26
C ALA A 64 11.06 -16.26 0.79
N CYS A 65 11.55 -15.03 0.99
CA CYS A 65 10.84 -13.83 0.58
C CYS A 65 11.03 -13.58 -0.92
N SER A 66 9.94 -13.37 -1.64
CA SER A 66 10.01 -12.87 -3.01
C SER A 66 10.72 -11.51 -3.03
N LEU A 67 11.59 -11.32 -4.02
CA LEU A 67 12.26 -10.04 -4.24
C LEU A 67 11.38 -9.02 -4.97
N GLU A 68 10.16 -9.40 -5.37
CA GLU A 68 9.20 -8.48 -5.96
C GLU A 68 8.89 -7.31 -5.00
N GLY A 69 8.98 -6.08 -5.51
CA GLY A 69 8.74 -4.86 -4.73
C GLY A 69 9.87 -4.47 -3.76
N TRP A 70 10.95 -5.24 -3.71
CA TRP A 70 12.20 -4.86 -3.04
C TRP A 70 13.16 -4.22 -4.04
N HIS A 71 13.82 -3.14 -3.62
CA HIS A 71 14.87 -2.51 -4.40
C HIS A 71 16.13 -2.35 -3.56
N ARG A 72 17.29 -2.47 -4.19
CA ARG A 72 18.59 -2.25 -3.53
C ARG A 72 18.70 -0.80 -3.08
N ILE A 73 19.22 -0.60 -1.88
CA ILE A 73 19.53 0.71 -1.30
C ILE A 73 20.96 0.71 -0.75
N ALA A 74 21.52 1.90 -0.53
CA ALA A 74 22.69 2.04 0.32
C ALA A 74 22.36 1.64 1.78
N GLU A 75 23.39 1.37 2.58
CA GLU A 75 23.20 1.13 4.02
C GLU A 75 22.44 2.30 4.67
N PRO A 76 21.30 2.02 5.32
CA PRO A 76 20.50 3.07 5.92
C PRO A 76 21.17 3.63 7.17
N SER A 77 21.00 4.93 7.38
CA SER A 77 21.29 5.56 8.67
C SER A 77 20.07 5.42 9.55
N PHE A 78 20.24 4.86 10.75
CA PHE A 78 19.20 4.78 11.75
C PHE A 78 19.34 5.92 12.79
N PRO A 79 18.22 6.43 13.35
CA PRO A 79 16.84 6.11 13.00
C PRO A 79 16.45 6.62 11.60
N ILE A 80 15.55 5.92 10.92
CA ILE A 80 15.01 6.36 9.63
C ILE A 80 14.10 7.56 9.88
N GLU A 81 14.50 8.70 9.34
CA GLU A 81 13.75 9.94 9.42
C GLU A 81 12.60 9.99 8.41
N LEU A 82 11.58 10.78 8.74
CA LEU A 82 10.52 11.13 7.81
C LEU A 82 11.11 12.06 6.74
N LYS A 83 10.95 11.69 5.47
CA LYS A 83 11.40 12.48 4.33
C LYS A 83 10.22 12.84 3.44
N TRP A 84 10.29 14.01 2.81
CA TRP A 84 9.37 14.41 1.76
C TRP A 84 9.87 13.85 0.43
N ILE A 85 9.17 12.86 -0.10
CA ILE A 85 9.53 12.16 -1.34
C ILE A 85 8.78 12.85 -2.48
N PRO A 86 9.48 13.40 -3.48
CA PRO A 86 8.82 13.97 -4.65
C PRO A 86 8.13 12.87 -5.45
N THR A 87 6.86 13.09 -5.75
CA THR A 87 6.06 12.27 -6.64
C THR A 87 5.89 12.99 -7.99
N GLY A 88 5.38 12.28 -8.99
CA GLY A 88 5.10 12.86 -10.31
C GLY A 88 4.26 14.14 -10.20
N GLU A 89 4.33 14.99 -11.22
CA GLU A 89 3.55 16.24 -11.31
C GLU A 89 3.84 17.30 -10.23
N GLY A 90 4.93 17.16 -9.45
CA GLY A 90 5.34 18.17 -8.47
C GLY A 90 4.67 18.04 -7.09
N SER A 91 3.97 16.94 -6.85
CA SER A 91 3.46 16.57 -5.52
C SER A 91 4.58 16.00 -4.64
N VAL A 92 4.40 16.01 -3.32
CA VAL A 92 5.32 15.37 -2.36
C VAL A 92 4.54 14.49 -1.39
N VAL A 93 5.12 13.35 -1.01
CA VAL A 93 4.54 12.43 -0.03
C VAL A 93 5.50 12.27 1.14
N GLY A 94 5.01 12.44 2.36
CA GLY A 94 5.77 12.14 3.57
C GLY A 94 5.93 10.63 3.75
N GLY A 95 7.17 10.14 3.70
CA GLY A 95 7.49 8.72 3.81
C GLY A 95 8.77 8.47 4.61
N TYR A 96 8.80 7.36 5.34
CA TYR A 96 10.01 6.88 6.00
C TYR A 96 10.83 6.13 4.94
N TYR A 97 11.82 6.77 4.35
CA TYR A 97 12.63 6.16 3.28
C TYR A 97 14.06 5.91 3.74
N ALA A 98 14.41 4.63 3.81
CA ALA A 98 15.70 4.13 4.26
C ALA A 98 16.84 4.39 3.25
N GLY A 99 16.53 4.46 1.96
CA GLY A 99 17.54 4.59 0.91
C GLY A 99 18.16 5.98 0.78
N LYS A 100 19.33 6.00 0.14
CA LYS A 100 20.04 7.18 -0.33
C LYS A 100 20.57 6.86 -1.75
N PRO A 101 20.27 7.68 -2.78
CA PRO A 101 19.41 8.87 -2.77
C PRO A 101 17.91 8.52 -2.59
N LEU A 102 17.05 9.55 -2.45
CA LEU A 102 15.59 9.38 -2.52
C LEU A 102 15.19 8.68 -3.84
N PRO A 103 14.07 7.94 -3.87
CA PRO A 103 13.63 7.29 -5.09
C PRO A 103 13.32 8.35 -6.16
N ALA A 104 13.41 7.94 -7.44
CA ALA A 104 13.18 8.83 -8.57
C ALA A 104 11.79 9.50 -8.51
N ARG A 105 11.65 10.65 -9.18
CA ARG A 105 10.42 11.47 -9.20
C ARG A 105 9.16 10.70 -9.67
N GLU A 106 9.35 9.60 -10.39
CA GLU A 106 8.28 8.70 -10.85
C GLU A 106 7.88 7.66 -9.79
N TYR A 107 8.31 7.82 -8.54
CA TYR A 107 7.92 6.93 -7.46
C TYR A 107 6.40 6.95 -7.25
N ILE A 108 5.75 5.84 -7.58
CA ILE A 108 4.35 5.58 -7.27
C ILE A 108 4.36 4.85 -5.91
N PRO A 109 3.99 5.52 -4.80
CA PRO A 109 3.83 4.81 -3.54
C PRO A 109 2.79 3.71 -3.72
N ALA A 110 3.13 2.49 -3.32
CA ALA A 110 2.15 1.41 -3.30
C ALA A 110 0.95 1.90 -2.47
N PRO A 111 -0.29 1.78 -2.97
CA PRO A 111 -1.46 2.27 -2.25
C PRO A 111 -1.43 1.63 -0.87
N ARG A 112 -1.42 2.47 0.17
CA ARG A 112 -1.43 2.02 1.56
C ARG A 112 -2.61 1.07 1.67
N ARG A 113 -2.37 -0.23 1.86
CA ARG A 113 -3.43 -1.15 2.30
C ARG A 113 -3.84 -0.65 3.68
N VAL A 114 -4.86 0.19 3.74
CA VAL A 114 -5.48 0.58 4.99
C VAL A 114 -6.06 -0.70 5.56
N ARG A 115 -5.35 -1.33 6.50
CA ARG A 115 -5.88 -2.46 7.29
C ARG A 115 -7.15 -1.93 7.98
N GLY A 116 -8.31 -2.21 7.38
CA GLY A 116 -9.62 -1.74 7.87
C GLY A 116 -10.45 -0.91 6.89
N SER A 117 -9.95 -0.47 5.72
CA SER A 117 -10.77 0.35 4.81
C SER A 117 -11.85 -0.44 4.08
N GLY A 118 -11.78 -1.77 4.02
CA GLY A 118 -12.81 -2.57 3.35
C GLY A 118 -14.24 -2.31 3.86
N ALA A 119 -14.41 -1.87 5.11
CA ALA A 119 -15.72 -1.46 5.64
C ALA A 119 -16.07 0.00 5.32
N LEU A 120 -15.09 0.91 5.30
CA LEU A 120 -15.30 2.33 5.03
C LEU A 120 -15.46 2.60 3.53
N ASP A 121 -14.65 1.95 2.70
CA ASP A 121 -14.70 1.98 1.23
C ASP A 121 -16.01 1.37 0.72
N LYS A 122 -16.49 0.27 1.34
CA LYS A 122 -17.82 -0.29 1.04
C LYS A 122 -18.94 0.67 1.43
N LYS A 123 -18.83 1.38 2.56
CA LYS A 123 -19.83 2.38 2.97
C LYS A 123 -19.85 3.57 2.02
N LEU A 124 -18.68 4.07 1.61
CA LEU A 124 -18.54 5.16 0.64
C LEU A 124 -19.05 4.75 -0.75
N ALA A 125 -18.70 3.55 -1.23
CA ALA A 125 -19.21 3.02 -2.49
C ALA A 125 -20.73 2.82 -2.47
N ASN A 126 -21.29 2.31 -1.37
CA ASN A 126 -22.74 2.19 -1.19
C ASN A 126 -23.43 3.56 -1.12
N LEU A 127 -22.79 4.57 -0.51
CA LEU A 127 -23.32 5.93 -0.48
C LEU A 127 -23.32 6.54 -1.89
N ALA A 128 -22.22 6.45 -2.61
CA ALA A 128 -22.11 6.93 -3.99
C ALA A 128 -23.11 6.24 -4.94
N TYR A 129 -23.35 4.94 -4.75
CA TYR A 129 -24.38 4.20 -5.48
C TYR A 129 -25.80 4.68 -5.15
N ARG A 130 -26.11 4.92 -3.86
CA ARG A 130 -27.40 5.49 -3.42
C ARG A 130 -27.59 6.92 -3.93
N GLU A 131 -26.53 7.72 -3.95
CA GLU A 131 -26.51 9.07 -4.52
C GLU A 131 -26.87 9.06 -6.01
N ALA A 132 -26.16 8.25 -6.79
CA ALA A 132 -26.40 8.16 -8.23
C ALA A 132 -27.84 7.71 -8.56
N ASN A 133 -28.40 6.77 -7.79
CA ASN A 133 -29.75 6.26 -8.05
C ASN A 133 -30.87 7.18 -7.56
N ALA A 134 -30.75 7.76 -6.36
CA ALA A 134 -31.78 8.67 -5.84
C ALA A 134 -31.94 9.93 -6.71
N PHE A 135 -30.82 10.46 -7.22
CA PHE A 135 -30.85 11.58 -8.17
C PHE A 135 -31.44 11.17 -9.52
N ARG A 136 -31.10 9.98 -10.03
CA ARG A 136 -31.66 9.48 -11.29
C ARG A 136 -33.18 9.29 -11.21
N GLU A 137 -33.68 8.68 -10.14
CA GLU A 137 -35.12 8.49 -9.90
C GLU A 137 -35.86 9.83 -9.76
N ALA A 138 -35.26 10.82 -9.09
CA ALA A 138 -35.83 12.17 -9.02
C ALA A 138 -35.91 12.84 -10.39
N LEU A 139 -34.89 12.67 -11.25
CA LEU A 139 -34.91 13.18 -12.63
C LEU A 139 -35.97 12.48 -13.49
N GLU A 140 -36.17 11.17 -13.31
CA GLU A 140 -37.25 10.43 -13.99
C GLU A 140 -38.64 10.91 -13.54
N LEU A 141 -38.83 11.18 -12.25
CA LEU A 141 -40.08 11.77 -11.74
C LEU A 141 -40.35 13.14 -12.37
N ILE A 142 -39.34 13.99 -12.49
CA ILE A 142 -39.44 15.29 -13.19
C ILE A 142 -39.82 15.07 -14.66
N SER A 143 -39.17 14.13 -15.34
CA SER A 143 -39.48 13.76 -16.73
C SER A 143 -40.92 13.26 -16.89
N ASN A 144 -41.48 12.61 -15.87
CA ASN A 144 -42.87 12.13 -15.83
C ASN A 144 -43.87 13.21 -15.37
N GLY A 145 -43.44 14.47 -15.29
CA GLY A 145 -44.30 15.62 -14.99
C GLY A 145 -44.49 15.92 -13.50
N HIS A 146 -43.75 15.29 -12.59
CA HIS A 146 -43.70 15.71 -11.19
C HIS A 146 -42.81 16.95 -11.05
N ASN A 147 -43.44 18.12 -10.90
CA ASN A 147 -42.75 19.41 -10.74
C ASN A 147 -42.87 19.99 -9.33
N ASP A 148 -42.90 19.16 -8.28
CA ASP A 148 -42.78 19.63 -6.90
C ASP A 148 -41.32 19.53 -6.41
N PRO A 149 -40.55 20.63 -6.46
CA PRO A 149 -39.14 20.62 -6.09
C PRO A 149 -38.92 20.32 -4.60
N ARG A 150 -39.88 20.62 -3.71
CA ARG A 150 -39.73 20.36 -2.28
C ARG A 150 -39.84 18.87 -1.97
N THR A 151 -40.82 18.20 -2.57
CA THR A 151 -41.02 16.76 -2.41
C THR A 151 -39.84 15.97 -2.99
N LEU A 152 -39.34 16.37 -4.16
CA LEU A 152 -38.18 15.73 -4.80
C LEU A 152 -36.88 15.95 -4.00
N ALA A 153 -36.64 17.16 -3.50
CA ALA A 153 -35.50 17.43 -2.64
C ALA A 153 -35.56 16.62 -1.33
N SER A 154 -36.75 16.49 -0.73
CA SER A 154 -36.96 15.67 0.47
C SER A 154 -36.69 14.18 0.20
N PHE A 155 -37.16 13.67 -0.95
CA PHE A 155 -36.92 12.30 -1.40
C PHE A 155 -35.43 11.98 -1.57
N VAL A 156 -34.69 12.83 -2.27
CA VAL A 156 -33.24 12.67 -2.44
C VAL A 156 -32.57 12.71 -1.07
N LEU A 157 -32.74 13.77 -0.28
CA LEU A 157 -32.05 13.94 1.00
C LEU A 157 -32.34 12.82 2.00
N THR A 158 -33.54 12.24 1.99
CA THR A 158 -33.90 11.11 2.86
C THR A 158 -33.17 9.83 2.45
N ASN A 159 -33.06 9.57 1.16
CA ASN A 159 -32.34 8.40 0.62
C ASN A 159 -30.81 8.51 0.72
N LEU A 160 -30.28 9.72 0.97
CA LEU A 160 -28.85 9.98 1.17
C LEU A 160 -28.38 9.86 2.62
N ARG A 161 -29.29 9.80 3.60
CA ARG A 161 -28.87 9.67 5.01
C ARG A 161 -28.16 8.32 5.24
N LEU A 162 -26.99 8.39 5.87
CA LEU A 162 -26.33 7.22 6.43
C LEU A 162 -27.23 6.65 7.54
N PRO A 163 -27.38 5.31 7.66
CA PRO A 163 -28.08 4.73 8.79
C PRO A 163 -27.40 5.19 10.07
N THR A 164 -28.12 5.96 10.88
CA THR A 164 -27.71 6.24 12.26
C THR A 164 -27.70 4.92 13.02
N LYS A 165 -26.65 4.70 13.82
CA LYS A 165 -26.48 3.49 14.62
C LYS A 165 -27.69 3.18 15.49
#